data_AF-A0A6L6JIQ4-F1
#
_entry.id   AF-A0A6L6JIQ4-F1
#
_cell.length_a   1.000
_cell.length_b   1.000
_cell.length_c   1.000
_cell.angle_alpha   90.00
_cell.angle_beta   90.00
_cell.angle_gamma   90.00
#
_symmetry.space_group_name_H-M   'P 1'
#
loop_
_entity.id
_entity.type
_entity.pdbx_description
1 polymer ?
#
loop_
_entity_poly.entity_id
_entity_poly.type
_entity_poly.pdbx_seq_one_letter_code
_entity_poly.pdbx_strand_id
1 'polypeptide(L)'
;MNTLNLKTTLSVVTLSVLSPAILAEEGPAETGPAKAAKETANFVEILDRDTFLGGKFSTWVEFASDYVFRGESETNDGKIPSLKGAITWTHPNGIYLGYYLANNLFPGDDAEGNNPHINAIWGPYIGYATSDIAGTGLNYNGMLFQYVYPGDRDSNYLEMFNYVDKQFGPVNLKLEYSPTITDWFGVEDLQSHNIAIHPSVELPYEFTLSGGIGYQLFDNDGPSLDANGDGDEDIDWAHWNIGVSRNVFGFNVDLRYHDTDIKKGEHDFYGFDSNHQIVDERFVVSVSKSF
;
A
#
# COMPACT_ATOMS: atom_id res chain seq x y z
N MET A 1 -60.87 65.54 -21.37
CA MET A 1 -61.55 64.76 -20.29
C MET A 1 -61.22 63.29 -20.51
N ASN A 2 -61.22 62.50 -19.43
CA ASN A 2 -60.86 61.07 -19.38
C ASN A 2 -59.39 60.75 -19.72
N THR A 3 -58.65 59.98 -18.92
CA THR A 3 -58.85 59.63 -17.49
C THR A 3 -57.48 59.36 -16.88
N LEU A 4 -57.28 59.74 -15.61
CA LEU A 4 -56.03 59.47 -14.90
C LEU A 4 -56.03 58.03 -14.35
N ASN A 5 -54.92 57.31 -14.48
CA ASN A 5 -54.48 56.43 -13.40
C ASN A 5 -52.95 56.24 -13.42
N LEU A 6 -52.34 56.25 -12.24
CA LEU A 6 -50.89 56.33 -12.06
C LEU A 6 -50.46 55.33 -10.99
N LYS A 7 -49.61 54.36 -11.34
CA LYS A 7 -48.74 53.68 -10.37
C LYS A 7 -47.35 53.42 -10.95
N THR A 8 -46.37 53.91 -10.21
CA THR A 8 -44.95 53.54 -10.16
C THR A 8 -44.77 52.00 -10.04
N THR A 9 -43.62 51.40 -10.34
CA THR A 9 -42.30 51.72 -9.75
C THR A 9 -41.09 51.30 -10.62
N LEU A 10 -40.08 52.18 -10.58
CA LEU A 10 -38.61 52.04 -10.74
C LEU A 10 -37.97 50.76 -11.35
N SER A 11 -36.96 51.01 -12.18
CA SER A 11 -36.09 50.04 -12.87
C SER A 11 -35.05 49.36 -11.97
N VAL A 12 -34.60 48.16 -12.38
CA VAL A 12 -33.21 47.69 -12.21
C VAL A 12 -32.73 47.10 -13.53
N VAL A 13 -31.50 47.42 -13.93
CA VAL A 13 -30.83 46.81 -15.11
C VAL A 13 -29.97 45.65 -14.63
N THR A 14 -30.28 44.43 -15.06
CA THR A 14 -29.45 43.25 -14.77
C THR A 14 -28.36 43.13 -15.85
N LEU A 15 -27.15 43.58 -15.52
CA LEU A 15 -26.01 43.54 -16.44
C LEU A 15 -25.37 42.14 -16.44
N SER A 16 -25.67 41.32 -17.45
CA SER A 16 -25.11 39.96 -17.59
C SER A 16 -23.65 40.00 -18.08
N VAL A 17 -22.73 40.39 -17.19
CA VAL A 17 -21.29 40.29 -17.42
C VAL A 17 -20.87 38.81 -17.34
N LEU A 18 -20.60 38.21 -18.51
CA LEU A 18 -19.77 37.01 -18.54
C LEU A 18 -18.32 37.44 -18.25
N SER A 19 -17.79 36.96 -17.13
CA SER A 19 -16.35 36.94 -16.84
C SER A 19 -15.82 35.51 -17.05
N PRO A 20 -14.51 35.33 -17.31
CA PRO A 20 -13.99 34.14 -17.98
C PRO A 20 -13.98 32.88 -17.09
N ALA A 21 -13.79 31.73 -17.75
CA ALA A 21 -13.61 30.45 -17.10
C ALA A 21 -12.45 30.50 -16.08
N ILE A 22 -12.71 30.00 -14.89
CA ILE A 22 -11.66 29.63 -13.94
C ILE A 22 -11.00 28.39 -14.52
N LEU A 23 -9.76 28.53 -15.00
CA LEU A 23 -8.85 27.39 -15.12
C LEU A 23 -8.60 26.89 -13.70
N ALA A 24 -9.13 25.70 -13.40
CA ALA A 24 -8.80 25.03 -12.15
C ALA A 24 -7.31 24.66 -12.18
N GLU A 25 -6.61 24.99 -11.11
CA GLU A 25 -5.21 24.63 -10.90
C GLU A 25 -5.18 23.15 -10.49
N GLU A 26 -5.22 22.26 -11.48
CA GLU A 26 -5.04 20.82 -11.26
C GLU A 26 -3.59 20.56 -10.84
N GLY A 27 -3.39 20.50 -9.52
CA GLY A 27 -2.19 19.94 -8.91
C GLY A 27 -2.00 18.45 -9.26
N PRO A 28 -0.85 17.88 -8.90
CA PRO A 28 -0.49 16.52 -9.26
C PRO A 28 -1.49 15.48 -8.72
N ALA A 29 -1.57 14.36 -9.44
CA ALA A 29 -2.50 13.29 -9.16
C ALA A 29 -2.11 12.51 -7.90
N GLU A 30 -2.84 12.71 -6.80
CA GLU A 30 -2.80 11.83 -5.61
C GLU A 30 -2.93 10.35 -6.03
N THR A 31 -1.97 9.52 -5.62
CA THR A 31 -1.97 8.06 -5.85
C THR A 31 -2.27 7.32 -4.56
N GLY A 32 -3.35 6.54 -4.54
CA GLY A 32 -3.77 5.77 -3.36
C GLY A 32 -5.26 5.92 -3.05
N PRO A 33 -5.70 5.61 -1.81
CA PRO A 33 -7.11 5.53 -1.44
C PRO A 33 -7.87 6.87 -1.49
N ALA A 34 -7.19 8.01 -1.53
CA ALA A 34 -7.82 9.34 -1.54
C ALA A 34 -8.67 9.63 -2.80
N LYS A 35 -8.32 9.04 -3.96
CA LYS A 35 -8.82 9.48 -5.27
C LYS A 35 -10.10 8.77 -5.77
N ALA A 36 -10.47 7.64 -5.18
CA ALA A 36 -11.52 6.73 -5.67
C ALA A 36 -12.97 7.13 -5.28
N ALA A 37 -13.35 8.40 -5.49
CA ALA A 37 -14.46 9.00 -4.73
C ALA A 37 -15.79 9.30 -5.48
N LYS A 38 -15.96 8.93 -6.78
CA LYS A 38 -17.07 9.44 -7.62
C LYS A 38 -17.74 8.45 -8.60
N GLU A 39 -19.08 8.38 -8.46
CA GLU A 39 -20.14 8.02 -9.44
C GLU A 39 -20.45 6.51 -9.70
N THR A 40 -21.73 6.22 -9.99
CA THR A 40 -22.47 4.94 -9.72
C THR A 40 -23.07 4.32 -11.02
N ALA A 41 -24.05 3.38 -11.14
CA ALA A 41 -25.25 2.94 -10.37
C ALA A 41 -25.77 1.58 -10.94
N ASN A 42 -26.71 0.79 -10.38
CA ASN A 42 -27.29 0.60 -9.02
C ASN A 42 -27.94 -0.83 -8.93
N PHE A 43 -27.24 -1.85 -8.41
CA PHE A 43 -27.80 -3.02 -7.67
C PHE A 43 -26.77 -3.68 -6.72
N VAL A 44 -25.45 -3.56 -6.89
CA VAL A 44 -24.66 -2.33 -6.68
C VAL A 44 -25.26 -1.36 -5.62
N GLU A 45 -26.54 -0.96 -5.67
CA GLU A 45 -27.27 -0.02 -4.79
C GLU A 45 -27.08 -0.16 -3.25
N ILE A 46 -26.63 -1.32 -2.75
CA ILE A 46 -26.26 -1.52 -1.34
C ILE A 46 -24.78 -1.13 -1.05
N LEU A 47 -23.89 -1.32 -2.04
CA LEU A 47 -22.52 -0.79 -2.08
C LEU A 47 -22.52 0.70 -2.52
N ASP A 48 -23.41 1.07 -3.44
CA ASP A 48 -23.69 2.41 -3.99
C ASP A 48 -24.53 3.30 -3.05
N ARG A 49 -24.69 2.90 -1.77
CA ARG A 49 -24.85 3.92 -0.75
C ARG A 49 -23.55 4.72 -0.74
N ASP A 50 -23.63 5.95 -1.27
CA ASP A 50 -22.59 7.00 -1.27
C ASP A 50 -21.83 7.09 0.07
N THR A 51 -22.51 6.71 1.17
CA THR A 51 -21.89 6.22 2.41
C THR A 51 -22.67 5.04 3.04
N PHE A 52 -22.11 3.84 3.15
CA PHE A 52 -22.60 2.75 4.02
C PHE A 52 -22.16 3.02 5.47
N LEU A 53 -23.05 2.95 6.47
CA LEU A 53 -22.75 3.31 7.88
C LEU A 53 -22.02 4.66 8.08
N GLY A 54 -22.08 5.58 7.11
CA GLY A 54 -21.35 6.86 7.12
C GLY A 54 -20.03 6.85 6.34
N GLY A 55 -19.48 5.70 5.95
CA GLY A 55 -18.24 5.56 5.17
C GLY A 55 -18.44 5.01 3.74
N LYS A 56 -17.49 5.30 2.85
CA LYS A 56 -17.46 4.84 1.45
C LYS A 56 -16.80 3.47 1.34
N PHE A 57 -17.17 2.68 0.34
CA PHE A 57 -16.33 1.57 -0.12
C PHE A 57 -15.39 2.03 -1.24
N SER A 58 -14.19 1.46 -1.30
CA SER A 58 -13.30 1.49 -2.45
C SER A 58 -12.68 0.11 -2.67
N THR A 59 -12.23 -0.18 -3.90
CA THR A 59 -11.56 -1.43 -4.25
C THR A 59 -10.24 -1.14 -4.95
N TRP A 60 -9.20 -1.94 -4.69
CA TRP A 60 -7.93 -1.89 -5.41
C TRP A 60 -7.57 -3.29 -5.91
N VAL A 61 -6.99 -3.37 -7.10
CA VAL A 61 -6.44 -4.60 -7.69
C VAL A 61 -5.09 -4.32 -8.33
N GLU A 62 -4.21 -5.31 -8.30
CA GLU A 62 -2.93 -5.30 -9.01
C GLU A 62 -2.65 -6.66 -9.64
N PHE A 63 -2.15 -6.65 -10.87
CA PHE A 63 -1.51 -7.80 -11.50
C PHE A 63 -0.05 -7.47 -11.76
N ALA A 64 0.87 -8.36 -11.40
CA ALA A 64 2.30 -8.13 -11.52
C ALA A 64 3.06 -9.41 -11.92
N SER A 65 4.29 -9.25 -12.43
CA SER A 65 5.19 -10.38 -12.67
C SER A 65 5.62 -11.10 -11.40
N ASP A 66 5.63 -10.39 -10.26
CA ASP A 66 6.00 -10.88 -8.94
C ASP A 66 5.29 -10.04 -7.85
N TYR A 67 5.23 -10.53 -6.62
CA TYR A 67 4.89 -9.78 -5.42
C TYR A 67 6.13 -9.72 -4.54
N VAL A 68 6.72 -8.54 -4.41
CA VAL A 68 7.84 -8.32 -3.49
C VAL A 68 7.38 -7.63 -2.20
N PHE A 69 7.75 -8.19 -1.06
CA PHE A 69 7.56 -7.64 0.29
C PHE A 69 8.94 -7.49 0.96
N ARG A 70 9.35 -6.26 1.30
CA ARG A 70 10.66 -5.97 1.93
C ARG A 70 11.87 -6.64 1.25
N GLY A 71 11.81 -6.79 -0.09
CA GLY A 71 12.86 -7.44 -0.90
C GLY A 71 12.61 -8.92 -1.20
N GLU A 72 11.85 -9.62 -0.34
CA GLU A 72 11.45 -11.02 -0.51
C GLU A 72 10.38 -11.19 -1.60
N SER A 73 10.55 -12.20 -2.46
CA SER A 73 9.58 -12.61 -3.49
C SER A 73 8.57 -13.63 -2.95
N GLU A 74 7.37 -13.12 -2.72
CA GLU A 74 6.20 -13.87 -2.29
C GLU A 74 5.69 -14.85 -3.36
N THR A 75 6.17 -14.80 -4.61
CA THR A 75 5.84 -15.78 -5.67
C THR A 75 7.04 -16.61 -6.18
N ASN A 76 8.07 -16.76 -5.35
CA ASN A 76 9.23 -17.64 -5.54
C ASN A 76 10.10 -17.27 -6.73
N ASP A 77 10.49 -16.00 -6.82
CA ASP A 77 11.15 -15.37 -7.96
C ASP A 77 10.28 -15.38 -9.23
N GLY A 78 9.09 -14.78 -9.13
CA GLY A 78 8.16 -14.63 -10.25
C GLY A 78 7.67 -15.93 -10.93
N LYS A 79 7.89 -17.10 -10.32
CA LYS A 79 7.53 -18.43 -10.90
C LYS A 79 6.04 -18.57 -11.18
N ILE A 80 5.21 -17.84 -10.43
CA ILE A 80 3.84 -17.51 -10.81
C ILE A 80 3.65 -15.98 -10.77
N PRO A 81 2.81 -15.40 -11.65
CA PRO A 81 2.48 -13.98 -11.55
C PRO A 81 1.68 -13.70 -10.28
N SER A 82 1.75 -12.46 -9.80
CA SER A 82 0.95 -11.99 -8.68
C SER A 82 -0.38 -11.40 -9.14
N LEU A 83 -1.45 -11.75 -8.42
CA LEU A 83 -2.73 -11.06 -8.39
C LEU A 83 -3.01 -10.65 -6.93
N LYS A 84 -3.07 -9.35 -6.67
CA LYS A 84 -3.41 -8.77 -5.37
C LYS A 84 -4.75 -8.02 -5.46
N GLY A 85 -5.51 -8.03 -4.37
CA GLY A 85 -6.80 -7.34 -4.29
C GLY A 85 -7.13 -6.87 -2.88
N ALA A 86 -7.79 -5.72 -2.78
CA ALA A 86 -8.27 -5.17 -1.52
C ALA A 86 -9.65 -4.53 -1.68
N ILE A 87 -10.50 -4.67 -0.66
CA ILE A 87 -11.72 -3.88 -0.49
C ILE A 87 -11.66 -3.16 0.85
N THR A 88 -11.90 -1.84 0.84
CA THR A 88 -11.80 -0.98 2.01
C THR A 88 -13.12 -0.25 2.23
N TRP A 89 -13.57 -0.18 3.48
CA TRP A 89 -14.61 0.76 3.95
C TRP A 89 -13.96 1.88 4.75
N THR A 90 -14.18 3.13 4.36
CA THR A 90 -13.52 4.31 4.96
C THR A 90 -14.55 5.36 5.39
N HIS A 91 -14.56 5.68 6.69
CA HIS A 91 -15.44 6.68 7.28
C HIS A 91 -14.81 8.09 7.26
N PRO A 92 -15.57 9.18 7.03
CA PRO A 92 -15.06 10.56 6.93
C PRO A 92 -14.37 11.14 8.18
N ASN A 93 -14.27 10.39 9.28
CA ASN A 93 -13.46 10.77 10.44
C ASN A 93 -12.03 10.19 10.41
N GLY A 94 -11.70 9.40 9.38
CA GLY A 94 -10.39 8.76 9.20
C GLY A 94 -10.37 7.26 9.50
N ILE A 95 -11.35 6.71 10.23
CA ILE A 95 -11.40 5.27 10.54
C ILE A 95 -11.73 4.47 9.27
N TYR A 96 -10.98 3.41 9.01
CA TYR A 96 -11.27 2.45 7.96
C TYR A 96 -11.13 1.01 8.43
N LEU A 97 -11.80 0.11 7.73
CA LEU A 97 -11.65 -1.34 7.88
C LEU A 97 -11.80 -2.00 6.52
N GLY A 98 -11.11 -3.11 6.28
CA GLY A 98 -11.12 -3.74 4.98
C GLY A 98 -10.60 -5.17 5.00
N TYR A 99 -10.41 -5.70 3.80
CA TYR A 99 -9.97 -7.07 3.57
C TYR A 99 -9.04 -7.11 2.36
N TYR A 100 -7.95 -7.86 2.48
CA TYR A 100 -6.93 -8.07 1.45
C TYR A 100 -6.87 -9.55 1.06
N LEU A 101 -6.42 -9.81 -0.16
CA LEU A 101 -6.09 -11.15 -0.67
C LEU A 101 -4.98 -11.07 -1.72
N ALA A 102 -4.11 -12.07 -1.74
CA ALA A 102 -3.16 -12.32 -2.83
C ALA A 102 -2.87 -13.82 -2.99
N ASN A 103 -2.31 -14.19 -4.14
CA ASN A 103 -1.59 -15.46 -4.28
C ASN A 103 -0.12 -15.31 -3.93
N ASN A 104 0.47 -16.39 -3.42
CA ASN A 104 1.87 -16.52 -3.02
C ASN A 104 2.38 -17.88 -3.53
N LEU A 105 3.67 -18.18 -3.38
CA LEU A 105 4.24 -19.50 -3.66
C LEU A 105 5.44 -19.81 -2.76
N PHE A 106 5.18 -20.17 -1.51
CA PHE A 106 6.18 -20.82 -0.66
C PHE A 106 5.97 -22.34 -0.77
N PRO A 107 6.94 -23.10 -1.30
CA PRO A 107 6.69 -24.47 -1.74
C PRO A 107 6.64 -25.47 -0.59
N GLY A 108 7.23 -25.19 0.57
CA GLY A 108 7.38 -26.09 1.72
C GLY A 108 8.21 -27.37 1.50
N ASP A 109 8.36 -27.82 0.25
CA ASP A 109 9.07 -29.04 -0.15
C ASP A 109 10.61 -28.85 -0.24
N ASP A 110 11.25 -28.21 0.74
CA ASP A 110 12.72 -28.21 0.84
C ASP A 110 13.25 -29.56 1.39
N ALA A 111 14.57 -29.80 1.33
CA ALA A 111 15.13 -31.08 1.76
C ALA A 111 15.29 -31.17 3.28
N GLU A 112 15.22 -30.03 3.94
CA GLU A 112 15.43 -29.78 5.37
C GLU A 112 14.10 -29.87 6.16
N GLY A 113 12.97 -29.52 5.54
CA GLY A 113 11.63 -29.50 6.14
C GLY A 113 11.29 -28.21 6.87
N ASN A 114 11.94 -27.10 6.53
CA ASN A 114 11.94 -25.85 7.33
C ASN A 114 11.07 -24.74 6.71
N ASN A 115 10.92 -24.69 5.39
CA ASN A 115 10.15 -23.63 4.73
C ASN A 115 8.62 -23.84 4.86
N PRO A 116 7.81 -22.77 4.97
CA PRO A 116 6.35 -22.87 5.07
C PRO A 116 5.68 -23.22 3.73
N HIS A 117 4.46 -23.77 3.76
CA HIS A 117 3.70 -24.17 2.56
C HIS A 117 2.53 -23.21 2.26
N ILE A 118 2.87 -22.02 1.76
CA ILE A 118 1.93 -20.90 1.60
C ILE A 118 1.68 -20.60 0.11
N ASN A 119 0.44 -20.81 -0.34
CA ASN A 119 0.03 -20.54 -1.73
C ASN A 119 -0.89 -19.30 -1.87
N ALA A 120 -1.27 -18.69 -0.75
CA ALA A 120 -2.11 -17.50 -0.70
C ALA A 120 -2.05 -16.83 0.68
N ILE A 121 -2.28 -15.52 0.70
CA ILE A 121 -2.51 -14.70 1.87
C ILE A 121 -3.90 -14.07 1.75
N TRP A 122 -4.61 -13.95 2.85
CA TRP A 122 -5.72 -13.02 3.00
C TRP A 122 -5.70 -12.41 4.40
N GLY A 123 -6.42 -11.32 4.60
CA GLY A 123 -6.35 -10.62 5.88
C GLY A 123 -7.41 -9.55 6.06
N PRO A 124 -8.17 -9.54 7.17
CA PRO A 124 -8.87 -8.35 7.59
C PRO A 124 -7.85 -7.31 8.11
N TYR A 125 -8.14 -6.04 7.90
CA TYR A 125 -7.38 -4.94 8.48
C TYR A 125 -8.30 -3.83 9.00
N ILE A 126 -7.81 -3.07 9.98
CA ILE A 126 -8.49 -1.91 10.56
C ILE A 126 -7.48 -0.80 10.83
N GLY A 127 -7.82 0.44 10.51
CA GLY A 127 -6.89 1.55 10.56
C GLY A 127 -7.51 2.93 10.72
N TYR A 128 -6.63 3.92 10.76
CA TYR A 128 -6.93 5.33 10.88
C TYR A 128 -6.00 6.15 9.98
N ALA A 129 -6.59 6.87 9.03
CA ALA A 129 -5.91 7.83 8.17
C ALA A 129 -6.36 9.26 8.49
N THR A 130 -5.45 10.22 8.46
CA THR A 130 -5.74 11.65 8.61
C THR A 130 -4.74 12.50 7.85
N SER A 131 -5.19 13.67 7.38
CA SER A 131 -4.42 14.53 6.48
C SER A 131 -4.35 15.95 7.02
N ASP A 132 -3.28 16.67 6.64
CA ASP A 132 -3.00 18.05 7.07
C ASP A 132 -3.09 18.25 8.60
N ILE A 133 -2.39 17.40 9.36
CA ILE A 133 -2.38 17.40 10.82
C ILE A 133 -2.01 18.81 11.32
N ALA A 134 -2.97 19.46 11.99
CA ALA A 134 -2.85 20.82 12.52
C ALA A 134 -2.44 21.91 11.49
N GLY A 135 -2.74 21.75 10.20
CA GLY A 135 -2.40 22.72 9.16
C GLY A 135 -0.92 22.70 8.75
N THR A 136 -0.22 21.59 8.99
CA THR A 136 1.22 21.45 8.74
C THR A 136 1.57 20.78 7.41
N GLY A 137 0.59 20.25 6.68
CA GLY A 137 0.80 19.38 5.52
C GLY A 137 1.42 18.02 5.84
N LEU A 138 1.46 17.60 7.12
CA LEU A 138 1.79 16.23 7.51
C LEU A 138 0.54 15.36 7.46
N ASN A 139 0.66 14.18 6.86
CA ASN A 139 -0.36 13.15 6.82
C ASN A 139 0.06 11.98 7.72
N TYR A 140 -0.91 11.20 8.20
CA TYR A 140 -0.67 9.95 8.90
C TYR A 140 -1.64 8.88 8.40
N ASN A 141 -1.15 7.65 8.25
CA ASN A 141 -1.98 6.49 7.97
C ASN A 141 -1.43 5.28 8.72
N GLY A 142 -2.21 4.71 9.65
CA GLY A 142 -1.84 3.50 10.38
C GLY A 142 -2.91 2.43 10.36
N MET A 143 -2.52 1.16 10.26
CA MET A 143 -3.42 0.00 10.32
C MET A 143 -2.84 -1.17 11.09
N LEU A 144 -3.72 -1.97 11.68
CA LEU A 144 -3.46 -3.34 12.08
C LEU A 144 -3.93 -4.26 10.94
N PHE A 145 -3.09 -5.21 10.55
CA PHE A 145 -3.33 -6.16 9.48
C PHE A 145 -3.08 -7.59 9.99
N GLN A 146 -4.10 -8.44 9.94
CA GLN A 146 -3.95 -9.85 10.30
C GLN A 146 -3.56 -10.66 9.06
N TYR A 147 -2.34 -11.21 9.06
CA TYR A 147 -1.92 -12.21 8.09
C TYR A 147 -2.71 -13.51 8.34
N VAL A 148 -3.38 -14.02 7.30
CA VAL A 148 -4.04 -15.33 7.30
C VAL A 148 -3.56 -16.15 6.11
N TYR A 149 -2.76 -17.17 6.39
CA TYR A 149 -2.30 -18.15 5.43
C TYR A 149 -3.19 -19.41 5.58
N PRO A 150 -4.06 -19.74 4.60
CA PRO A 150 -5.07 -20.79 4.78
C PRO A 150 -4.51 -22.21 4.72
N GLY A 151 -3.33 -22.38 4.12
CA GLY A 151 -2.59 -23.64 4.06
C GLY A 151 -1.68 -23.88 5.28
N ASP A 152 -1.20 -22.80 5.90
CA ASP A 152 -0.17 -22.83 6.94
C ASP A 152 -0.58 -21.93 8.10
N ARG A 153 -1.35 -22.48 9.04
CA ARG A 153 -2.08 -21.67 10.03
C ARG A 153 -1.26 -21.24 11.22
N ASP A 154 -0.14 -21.89 11.45
CA ASP A 154 0.71 -21.58 12.58
C ASP A 154 1.55 -20.33 12.21
N SER A 155 1.83 -20.11 10.91
CA SER A 155 2.38 -18.85 10.36
C SER A 155 1.48 -17.60 10.45
N ASN A 156 0.31 -17.64 11.10
CA ASN A 156 -0.61 -16.49 11.14
C ASN A 156 -0.21 -15.43 12.18
N TYR A 157 0.21 -14.25 11.75
CA TYR A 157 0.62 -13.15 12.64
C TYR A 157 -0.15 -11.83 12.42
N LEU A 158 -0.11 -10.94 13.41
CA LEU A 158 -0.69 -9.60 13.38
C LEU A 158 0.44 -8.57 13.26
N GLU A 159 0.40 -7.74 12.23
CA GLU A 159 1.34 -6.64 12.04
C GLU A 159 0.64 -5.29 12.11
N MET A 160 1.34 -4.26 12.58
CA MET A 160 0.94 -2.88 12.45
C MET A 160 1.78 -2.19 11.39
N PHE A 161 1.15 -1.44 10.49
CA PHE A 161 1.83 -0.53 9.57
C PHE A 161 1.55 0.91 10.01
N ASN A 162 2.58 1.76 10.08
CA ASN A 162 2.43 3.20 10.33
C ASN A 162 3.16 3.99 9.26
N TYR A 163 2.47 4.91 8.61
CA TYR A 163 3.02 5.83 7.63
C TYR A 163 2.84 7.28 8.06
N VAL A 164 3.86 8.10 7.86
CA VAL A 164 3.78 9.56 7.94
C VAL A 164 4.37 10.13 6.66
N ASP A 165 3.61 10.94 5.93
CA ASP A 165 4.08 11.55 4.68
C ASP A 165 3.88 13.06 4.63
N LYS A 166 4.61 13.69 3.70
CA LYS A 166 4.42 15.10 3.35
C LYS A 166 4.88 15.38 1.92
N GLN A 167 4.09 16.22 1.23
CA GLN A 167 4.42 16.79 -0.07
C GLN A 167 5.27 18.07 0.06
N PHE A 168 6.28 18.19 -0.79
CA PHE A 168 7.21 19.32 -0.91
C PHE A 168 7.34 19.73 -2.39
N GLY A 169 6.27 20.33 -2.95
CA GLY A 169 6.20 20.60 -4.39
C GLY A 169 6.03 19.29 -5.17
N PRO A 170 6.92 18.95 -6.12
CA PRO A 170 6.84 17.70 -6.87
C PRO A 170 7.42 16.48 -6.12
N VAL A 171 7.92 16.65 -4.89
CA VAL A 171 8.56 15.58 -4.10
C VAL A 171 7.65 15.17 -2.95
N ASN A 172 7.30 13.89 -2.84
CA ASN A 172 6.75 13.33 -1.61
C ASN A 172 7.87 12.69 -0.78
N LEU A 173 7.76 12.77 0.55
CA LEU A 173 8.57 11.97 1.46
C LEU A 173 7.66 11.25 2.45
N LYS A 174 7.54 9.93 2.29
CA LYS A 174 6.82 9.03 3.21
C LYS A 174 7.83 8.27 4.07
N LEU A 175 7.62 8.26 5.38
CA LEU A 175 8.28 7.39 6.36
C LEU A 175 7.36 6.22 6.69
N GLU A 176 7.95 5.07 7.02
CA GLU A 176 7.28 3.87 7.49
C GLU A 176 7.90 3.40 8.82
N TYR A 177 7.04 2.99 9.75
CA TYR A 177 7.41 2.13 10.89
C TYR A 177 6.36 1.03 11.05
N SER A 178 6.78 -0.22 10.86
CA SER A 178 5.88 -1.37 10.83
C SER A 178 6.37 -2.47 11.79
N PRO A 179 5.90 -2.48 13.05
CA PRO A 179 6.19 -3.54 14.00
C PRO A 179 5.19 -4.69 13.93
N THR A 180 5.61 -5.91 14.26
CA THR A 180 4.65 -6.95 14.64
C THR A 180 3.98 -6.64 15.98
N ILE A 181 2.81 -7.24 16.16
CA ILE A 181 1.99 -7.20 17.39
C ILE A 181 1.83 -8.61 17.98
N THR A 182 2.12 -9.64 17.19
CA THR A 182 2.35 -11.03 17.60
C THR A 182 3.55 -11.58 16.85
N ASP A 183 4.19 -12.57 17.46
CA ASP A 183 5.15 -13.55 16.94
C ASP A 183 5.20 -13.64 15.40
N TRP A 184 6.33 -13.27 14.80
CA TRP A 184 6.54 -13.22 13.34
C TRP A 184 6.44 -14.63 12.75
N PHE A 185 5.50 -14.81 11.80
CA PHE A 185 5.15 -16.13 11.26
C PHE A 185 4.94 -17.21 12.36
N GLY A 186 4.45 -16.80 13.54
CA GLY A 186 4.16 -17.71 14.66
C GLY A 186 5.37 -18.36 15.33
N VAL A 187 6.59 -17.87 15.08
CA VAL A 187 7.80 -18.32 15.79
C VAL A 187 7.77 -17.77 17.21
N GLU A 188 7.68 -18.66 18.20
CA GLU A 188 7.51 -18.35 19.63
C GLU A 188 8.52 -17.29 20.11
N ASP A 189 8.02 -16.18 20.65
CA ASP A 189 8.80 -15.03 21.18
C ASP A 189 9.74 -14.32 20.17
N LEU A 190 9.55 -14.49 18.85
CA LEU A 190 10.21 -13.71 17.79
C LEU A 190 9.37 -12.49 17.36
N GLN A 191 9.85 -11.27 17.62
CA GLN A 191 9.20 -10.02 17.17
C GLN A 191 10.03 -9.30 16.10
N SER A 192 9.40 -8.41 15.33
CA SER A 192 10.08 -7.71 14.23
C SER A 192 9.65 -6.25 14.07
N HIS A 193 10.56 -5.43 13.53
CA HIS A 193 10.35 -4.01 13.28
C HIS A 193 10.96 -3.57 11.94
N ASN A 194 10.12 -3.24 10.96
CA ASN A 194 10.60 -2.55 9.75
C ASN A 194 10.60 -1.03 9.92
N ILE A 195 11.69 -0.38 9.54
CA ILE A 195 11.79 1.08 9.41
C ILE A 195 12.21 1.39 7.97
N ALA A 196 11.43 2.20 7.26
CA ALA A 196 11.74 2.54 5.86
C ALA A 196 11.41 3.99 5.49
N ILE A 197 12.07 4.48 4.44
CA ILE A 197 11.81 5.78 3.81
C ILE A 197 11.54 5.59 2.32
N HIS A 198 10.45 6.20 1.86
CA HIS A 198 9.85 6.00 0.55
C HIS A 198 9.71 7.35 -0.17
N PRO A 199 10.79 7.90 -0.78
CA PRO A 199 10.72 9.12 -1.56
C PRO A 199 10.03 8.88 -2.91
N SER A 200 9.25 9.86 -3.37
CA SER A 200 8.79 9.92 -4.77
C SER A 200 8.94 11.32 -5.34
N VAL A 201 9.09 11.39 -6.67
CA VAL A 201 9.27 12.63 -7.43
C VAL A 201 8.42 12.55 -8.70
N GLU A 202 7.53 13.52 -8.86
CA GLU A 202 6.75 13.74 -10.06
C GLU A 202 7.64 14.27 -11.20
N LEU A 203 7.49 13.69 -12.38
CA LEU A 203 8.27 14.01 -13.57
C LEU A 203 7.36 14.50 -14.71
N PRO A 204 7.92 15.23 -15.70
CA PRO A 204 7.19 15.61 -16.90
C PRO A 204 6.55 14.40 -17.61
N TYR A 205 5.43 14.64 -18.27
CA TYR A 205 4.62 13.60 -18.96
C TYR A 205 4.01 12.53 -18.04
N GLU A 206 3.58 12.92 -16.83
CA GLU A 206 2.79 12.08 -15.91
C GLU A 206 3.53 10.82 -15.38
N PHE A 207 4.86 10.82 -15.48
CA PHE A 207 5.70 9.81 -14.85
C PHE A 207 5.97 10.16 -13.39
N THR A 208 6.11 9.14 -12.55
CA THR A 208 6.60 9.29 -11.18
C THR A 208 7.81 8.39 -11.00
N LEU A 209 8.94 8.96 -10.57
CA LEU A 209 10.08 8.20 -10.05
C LEU A 209 9.84 7.97 -8.56
N SER A 210 9.95 6.72 -8.09
CA SER A 210 9.78 6.41 -6.67
C SER A 210 10.64 5.25 -6.24
N GLY A 211 11.06 5.25 -4.99
CA GLY A 211 11.80 4.13 -4.40
C GLY A 211 11.49 3.96 -2.94
N GLY A 212 12.11 2.96 -2.34
CA GLY A 212 12.17 2.75 -0.91
C GLY A 212 13.56 2.26 -0.52
N ILE A 213 13.98 2.62 0.68
CA ILE A 213 15.07 1.95 1.39
C ILE A 213 14.61 1.76 2.84
N GLY A 214 14.82 0.56 3.38
CA GLY A 214 14.44 0.21 4.74
C GLY A 214 15.35 -0.83 5.34
N TYR A 215 15.12 -1.09 6.61
CA TYR A 215 15.81 -2.10 7.40
C TYR A 215 14.77 -2.85 8.23
N GLN A 216 14.82 -4.17 8.15
CA GLN A 216 14.00 -5.11 8.90
C GLN A 216 14.83 -5.62 10.07
N LEU A 217 14.36 -5.32 11.28
CA LEU A 217 14.95 -5.73 12.55
C LEU A 217 14.16 -6.90 13.15
N PHE A 218 14.81 -7.74 13.95
CA PHE A 218 14.17 -8.70 14.83
C PHE A 218 14.63 -8.56 16.29
N ASP A 219 13.81 -9.08 17.19
CA ASP A 219 14.11 -9.28 18.62
C ASP A 219 13.65 -10.70 18.96
N ASN A 220 14.55 -11.55 19.48
CA ASN A 220 14.33 -12.98 19.69
C ASN A 220 14.64 -13.37 21.14
N ASP A 221 13.59 -13.58 21.94
CA ASP A 221 13.69 -14.14 23.30
C ASP A 221 13.40 -15.66 23.33
N GLY A 222 13.13 -16.27 22.17
CA GLY A 222 12.52 -17.60 22.01
C GLY A 222 13.48 -18.75 21.67
N PRO A 223 13.18 -19.60 20.67
CA PRO A 223 14.10 -20.65 20.23
C PRO A 223 15.31 -20.01 19.53
N SER A 224 16.48 -20.65 19.61
CA SER A 224 17.64 -20.16 18.86
C SER A 224 17.45 -20.39 17.37
N LEU A 225 17.77 -19.36 16.59
CA LEU A 225 17.58 -19.28 15.14
C LEU A 225 18.90 -19.35 14.35
N ASP A 226 20.02 -19.69 15.02
CA ASP A 226 21.30 -20.10 14.41
C ASP A 226 21.09 -21.37 13.54
N ALA A 227 20.69 -21.14 12.29
CA ALA A 227 20.37 -22.17 11.31
C ALA A 227 21.58 -22.50 10.41
N ASN A 228 22.54 -21.57 10.33
CA ASN A 228 23.80 -21.74 9.63
C ASN A 228 24.84 -22.53 10.47
N GLY A 229 24.80 -22.41 11.81
CA GLY A 229 25.60 -23.16 12.77
C GLY A 229 26.93 -22.52 13.19
N ASP A 230 27.08 -21.19 13.06
CA ASP A 230 28.30 -20.47 13.45
C ASP A 230 28.27 -19.88 14.86
N GLY A 231 27.08 -19.69 15.44
CA GLY A 231 26.85 -19.34 16.84
C GLY A 231 26.41 -17.91 17.12
N ASP A 232 26.15 -17.11 16.08
CA ASP A 232 25.39 -15.84 16.15
C ASP A 232 24.00 -16.03 15.47
N GLU A 233 23.13 -15.01 15.42
CA GLU A 233 21.81 -15.10 14.77
C GLU A 233 21.64 -13.96 13.73
N ASP A 234 21.99 -14.22 12.48
CA ASP A 234 21.94 -13.25 11.37
C ASP A 234 20.54 -13.27 10.73
N ILE A 235 19.59 -12.61 11.38
CA ILE A 235 18.17 -12.55 10.96
C ILE A 235 17.68 -11.16 10.50
N ASP A 236 18.48 -10.11 10.68
CA ASP A 236 18.21 -8.74 10.23
C ASP A 236 18.59 -8.53 8.76
N TRP A 237 17.88 -7.65 8.02
CA TRP A 237 18.29 -7.27 6.66
C TRP A 237 17.90 -5.86 6.21
N ALA A 238 18.68 -5.30 5.29
CA ALA A 238 18.33 -4.10 4.53
C ALA A 238 17.64 -4.46 3.21
N HIS A 239 16.67 -3.63 2.80
CA HIS A 239 15.97 -3.79 1.53
C HIS A 239 15.83 -2.46 0.81
N TRP A 240 15.90 -2.49 -0.52
CA TRP A 240 15.67 -1.30 -1.35
C TRP A 240 14.93 -1.62 -2.64
N ASN A 241 14.31 -0.58 -3.20
CA ASN A 241 13.68 -0.63 -4.50
C ASN A 241 13.71 0.74 -5.18
N ILE A 242 13.70 0.74 -6.52
CA ILE A 242 13.56 1.96 -7.32
C ILE A 242 12.79 1.64 -8.60
N GLY A 243 11.81 2.47 -8.94
CA GLY A 243 10.93 2.25 -10.08
C GLY A 243 10.36 3.52 -10.66
N VAL A 244 9.84 3.40 -11.88
CA VAL A 244 9.14 4.46 -12.60
C VAL A 244 7.74 3.98 -12.93
N SER A 245 6.74 4.76 -12.51
CA SER A 245 5.34 4.51 -12.83
C SER A 245 4.73 5.58 -13.72
N ARG A 246 3.61 5.26 -14.36
CA ARG A 246 2.72 6.22 -15.03
C ARG A 246 1.28 5.71 -15.07
N ASN A 247 0.33 6.64 -14.97
CA ASN A 247 -1.07 6.35 -15.24
C ASN A 247 -1.34 6.30 -16.77
N VAL A 248 -1.84 5.17 -17.26
CA VAL A 248 -2.14 4.91 -18.68
C VAL A 248 -3.56 4.35 -18.78
N PHE A 249 -4.46 5.04 -19.50
CA PHE A 249 -5.90 4.70 -19.62
C PHE A 249 -6.63 4.46 -18.28
N GLY A 250 -6.17 5.10 -17.20
CA GLY A 250 -6.74 4.92 -15.86
C GLY A 250 -6.34 3.62 -15.17
N PHE A 251 -5.21 3.04 -15.56
CA PHE A 251 -4.45 2.04 -14.81
C PHE A 251 -3.08 2.64 -14.47
N ASN A 252 -2.56 2.38 -13.28
CA ASN A 252 -1.17 2.63 -12.97
C ASN A 252 -0.32 1.49 -13.57
N VAL A 253 0.75 1.83 -14.28
CA VAL A 253 1.75 0.88 -14.77
C VAL A 253 3.08 1.23 -14.11
N ASP A 254 3.72 0.26 -13.45
CA ASP A 254 4.99 0.43 -12.73
C ASP A 254 6.05 -0.55 -13.26
N LEU A 255 7.29 -0.09 -13.36
CA LEU A 255 8.48 -0.93 -13.58
C LEU A 255 9.49 -0.62 -12.48
N ARG A 256 9.89 -1.63 -11.71
CA ARG A 256 10.63 -1.46 -10.46
C ARG A 256 11.70 -2.53 -10.28
N TYR A 257 12.88 -2.10 -9.83
CA TYR A 257 13.95 -2.95 -9.33
C TYR A 257 13.78 -3.16 -7.82
N HIS A 258 14.01 -4.38 -7.33
CA HIS A 258 13.97 -4.79 -5.92
C HIS A 258 15.21 -5.63 -5.58
N ASP A 259 15.73 -5.49 -4.36
CA ASP A 259 17.07 -5.96 -3.97
C ASP A 259 17.25 -5.91 -2.43
N THR A 260 18.22 -6.65 -1.89
CA THR A 260 18.53 -6.75 -0.44
C THR A 260 20.04 -6.89 -0.20
N ASP A 261 20.52 -6.77 1.05
CA ASP A 261 21.92 -7.07 1.41
C ASP A 261 22.16 -8.51 1.89
N ILE A 262 21.12 -9.34 1.87
CA ILE A 262 21.14 -10.76 2.20
C ILE A 262 22.07 -11.52 1.24
N LYS A 263 22.89 -12.45 1.74
CA LYS A 263 23.71 -13.34 0.89
C LYS A 263 23.61 -14.79 1.34
N LYS A 264 24.02 -15.70 0.45
CA LYS A 264 24.15 -17.12 0.76
C LYS A 264 25.18 -17.37 1.85
N GLY A 265 24.74 -18.02 2.94
CA GLY A 265 25.58 -18.32 4.10
C GLY A 265 25.96 -17.11 4.97
N GLU A 266 25.23 -15.99 4.88
CA GLU A 266 25.36 -14.80 5.75
C GLU A 266 23.97 -14.32 6.25
N HIS A 267 22.99 -15.24 6.40
CA HIS A 267 21.64 -14.97 6.95
C HIS A 267 20.86 -16.28 7.24
N ASP A 268 20.23 -16.39 8.41
CA ASP A 268 19.61 -17.63 8.90
C ASP A 268 18.17 -17.93 8.41
N PHE A 269 17.41 -16.96 7.89
CA PHE A 269 16.14 -17.26 7.20
C PHE A 269 16.36 -17.53 5.70
N TYR A 270 17.13 -16.68 5.02
CA TYR A 270 17.14 -16.60 3.55
C TYR A 270 18.52 -16.83 2.90
N GLY A 271 19.51 -17.29 3.67
CA GLY A 271 20.87 -17.56 3.19
C GLY A 271 21.09 -18.93 2.54
N PHE A 272 20.06 -19.75 2.33
CA PHE A 272 20.23 -21.13 1.86
C PHE A 272 20.05 -21.30 0.34
N ASP A 273 20.80 -22.24 -0.26
CA ASP A 273 20.69 -22.57 -1.69
C ASP A 273 19.28 -23.07 -2.11
N SER A 274 18.41 -23.43 -1.15
CA SER A 274 17.02 -23.85 -1.35
C SER A 274 16.02 -22.69 -1.45
N ASN A 275 16.28 -21.55 -0.79
CA ASN A 275 15.33 -20.43 -0.73
C ASN A 275 15.88 -19.07 -1.19
N HIS A 276 17.20 -18.84 -1.21
CA HIS A 276 17.82 -17.54 -1.50
C HIS A 276 17.36 -16.87 -2.81
N GLN A 277 16.89 -17.64 -3.80
CA GLN A 277 16.30 -17.07 -5.02
C GLN A 277 15.14 -16.10 -4.76
N ILE A 278 14.49 -16.15 -3.58
CA ILE A 278 13.43 -15.21 -3.22
C ILE A 278 13.96 -13.86 -2.73
N VAL A 279 15.26 -13.71 -2.48
CA VAL A 279 15.91 -12.45 -2.09
C VAL A 279 16.95 -11.92 -3.09
N ASP A 280 17.27 -12.70 -4.15
CA ASP A 280 18.01 -12.28 -5.37
C ASP A 280 17.47 -10.95 -5.96
N GLU A 281 18.28 -10.20 -6.72
CA GLU A 281 17.85 -8.92 -7.30
C GLU A 281 16.92 -9.09 -8.52
N ARG A 282 15.79 -8.36 -8.57
CA ARG A 282 14.77 -8.58 -9.61
C ARG A 282 14.06 -7.33 -10.12
N PHE A 283 13.58 -7.42 -11.37
CA PHE A 283 12.73 -6.43 -12.01
C PHE A 283 11.27 -6.89 -12.04
N VAL A 284 10.39 -6.10 -11.42
CA VAL A 284 8.95 -6.31 -11.37
C VAL A 284 8.25 -5.33 -12.32
N VAL A 285 7.28 -5.84 -13.09
CA VAL A 285 6.32 -5.02 -13.84
C VAL A 285 4.94 -5.23 -13.24
N SER A 286 4.24 -4.17 -12.87
CA SER A 286 2.86 -4.23 -12.39
C SER A 286 1.89 -3.36 -13.17
N VAL A 287 0.62 -3.75 -13.14
CA VAL A 287 -0.53 -2.96 -13.60
C VAL A 287 -1.59 -2.98 -12.51
N SER A 288 -1.90 -1.82 -11.93
CA SER A 288 -2.86 -1.68 -10.83
C SER A 288 -3.94 -0.64 -11.08
N LYS A 289 -5.06 -0.77 -10.38
CA LYS A 289 -6.21 0.14 -10.49
C LYS A 289 -7.02 0.19 -9.20
N SER A 290 -7.45 1.40 -8.84
CA SER A 290 -8.50 1.62 -7.85
C SER A 290 -9.85 1.88 -8.52
N PHE A 291 -10.92 1.48 -7.83
CA PHE A 291 -12.33 1.71 -8.14
C PHE A 291 -12.99 2.37 -6.93
#